data_AF-M1CWU4-F1
#
_entry.id   AF-M1CWU4-F1
#
_cell.length_a   1.000
_cell.length_b   1.000
_cell.length_c   1.000
_cell.angle_alpha   90.00
_cell.angle_beta   90.00
_cell.angle_gamma   90.00
#
_symmetry.space_group_name_H-M   'P 1'
#
loop_
_entity.id
_entity.type
_entity.pdbx_description
1 polymer ?
#
loop_
_entity_poly.entity_id
_entity_poly.type
_entity_poly.pdbx_seq_one_letter_code
_entity_poly.pdbx_strand_id
1 'polypeptide(L)'
;MNVTTTPAKDLAYTNCAYCSPTDLRNFPVPGSKFSYALIADAFVLTLTAHDAIPNGQLGLNAIQRRYAKLSTGDAISVSRFVPTENFNLALLTLDLEFVKKGTKEEQVDAVSLANQVRKRFANQFNFESLGIGGLSAEFSDIFRRAFASRVFPPHVTSKLGIKHVKEILLHGPPGTEKTLLMSKAAASWDLIST
;
A
#
# COMPACT_ATOMS: atom_id res chain seq x y z
N MET A 1 10.55 -17.33 -15.23
CA MET A 1 10.20 -18.23 -14.11
C MET A 1 8.85 -18.87 -14.39
N ASN A 2 8.57 -20.06 -13.86
CA ASN A 2 7.27 -20.71 -14.03
C ASN A 2 6.35 -20.38 -12.87
N VAL A 3 5.09 -20.06 -13.16
CA VAL A 3 4.10 -19.70 -12.14
C VAL A 3 3.67 -20.92 -11.34
N THR A 4 3.69 -20.81 -10.02
CA THR A 4 3.12 -21.78 -9.09
C THR A 4 2.17 -21.10 -8.10
N THR A 5 1.53 -21.87 -7.22
CA THR A 5 0.66 -21.34 -6.19
C THR A 5 1.45 -20.94 -4.95
N THR A 6 0.95 -19.95 -4.21
CA THR A 6 1.46 -19.56 -2.90
C THR A 6 1.64 -20.78 -1.98
N PRO A 7 2.77 -20.89 -1.25
CA PRO A 7 3.13 -22.14 -0.58
C PRO A 7 2.28 -22.47 0.66
N ALA A 8 1.55 -21.49 1.22
CA ALA A 8 0.62 -21.71 2.32
C ALA A 8 -0.60 -20.76 2.23
N LYS A 9 -1.70 -21.14 2.90
CA LYS A 9 -2.99 -20.41 2.80
C LYS A 9 -2.94 -19.03 3.44
N ASP A 10 -2.29 -18.89 4.59
CA ASP A 10 -2.10 -17.63 5.31
C ASP A 10 -1.21 -16.66 4.52
N LEU A 11 -0.26 -17.20 3.75
CA LEU A 11 0.62 -16.46 2.88
C LEU A 11 -0.10 -15.87 1.65
N ALA A 12 -1.27 -16.40 1.28
CA ALA A 12 -2.06 -15.83 0.18
C ALA A 12 -2.53 -14.38 0.47
N TYR A 13 -2.54 -13.97 1.75
CA TYR A 13 -2.98 -12.65 2.18
C TYR A 13 -1.82 -11.64 2.39
N THR A 14 -0.58 -12.01 2.05
CA THR A 14 0.61 -11.20 2.35
C THR A 14 0.98 -10.21 1.26
N ASN A 15 0.29 -10.17 0.12
CA ASN A 15 0.69 -9.36 -1.04
C ASN A 15 2.18 -9.51 -1.42
N CYS A 16 2.78 -10.65 -1.10
CA CYS A 16 4.11 -11.04 -1.57
C CYS A 16 3.99 -12.01 -2.73
N ALA A 17 5.04 -12.07 -3.54
CA ALA A 17 5.33 -13.22 -4.38
C ALA A 17 6.42 -14.06 -3.71
N TYR A 18 6.37 -15.37 -3.91
CA TYR A 18 7.27 -16.31 -3.22
C TYR A 18 8.19 -17.01 -4.19
N CYS A 19 9.48 -17.05 -3.88
CA CYS A 19 10.48 -17.76 -4.69
C CYS A 19 11.37 -18.60 -3.78
N SER A 20 12.27 -19.40 -4.37
CA SER A 20 13.25 -20.12 -3.58
C SER A 20 14.25 -19.14 -2.92
N PRO A 21 14.93 -19.55 -1.83
CA PRO A 21 16.02 -18.76 -1.24
C PRO A 21 17.17 -18.47 -2.21
N THR A 22 17.40 -19.36 -3.18
CA THR A 22 18.44 -19.19 -4.21
C THR A 22 18.06 -18.11 -5.20
N ASP A 23 16.81 -18.14 -5.69
CA ASP A 23 16.33 -17.18 -6.68
C ASP A 23 16.23 -15.78 -6.08
N LEU A 24 15.84 -15.66 -4.80
CA LEU A 24 15.70 -14.36 -4.11
C LEU A 24 16.99 -13.53 -4.16
N ARG A 25 18.16 -14.17 -4.18
CA ARG A 25 19.48 -13.51 -4.22
C ARG A 25 19.69 -12.64 -5.46
N ASN A 26 18.89 -12.85 -6.50
CA ASN A 26 18.96 -12.07 -7.75
C ASN A 26 18.13 -10.78 -7.72
N PHE A 27 17.32 -10.56 -6.67
CA PHE A 27 16.36 -9.45 -6.59
C PHE A 27 16.57 -8.41 -5.47
N PRO A 28 17.74 -8.30 -4.81
CA PRO A 28 17.89 -7.33 -3.72
C PRO A 28 17.81 -5.89 -4.24
N VAL A 29 17.15 -5.04 -3.47
CA VAL A 29 17.19 -3.59 -3.67
C VAL A 29 18.42 -3.04 -2.94
N PRO A 30 19.37 -2.38 -3.63
CA PRO A 30 20.55 -1.81 -2.99
C PRO A 30 20.19 -0.87 -1.84
N GLY A 31 20.88 -0.99 -0.71
CA GLY A 31 20.64 -0.14 0.47
C GLY A 31 19.35 -0.46 1.23
N SER A 32 18.64 -1.55 0.89
CA SER A 32 17.38 -1.93 1.51
C SER A 32 17.36 -3.42 1.89
N LYS A 33 16.53 -3.76 2.89
CA LYS A 33 16.24 -5.14 3.27
C LYS A 33 15.21 -5.82 2.35
N PHE A 34 14.62 -5.07 1.42
CA PHE A 34 13.56 -5.55 0.54
C PHE A 34 14.11 -6.08 -0.78
N SER A 35 13.37 -7.03 -1.36
CA SER A 35 13.57 -7.50 -2.72
C SER A 35 12.30 -7.25 -3.52
N TYR A 36 12.41 -6.57 -4.67
CA TYR A 36 11.28 -6.27 -5.53
C TYR A 36 11.48 -6.87 -6.92
N ALA A 37 10.39 -7.34 -7.51
CA ALA A 37 10.39 -7.83 -8.87
C ALA A 37 9.20 -7.31 -9.66
N LEU A 38 9.46 -6.92 -10.90
CA LEU A 38 8.45 -6.75 -11.93
C LEU A 38 8.07 -8.13 -12.46
N ILE A 39 6.78 -8.45 -12.39
CA ILE A 39 6.22 -9.76 -12.70
C ILE A 39 5.38 -9.64 -13.97
N ALA A 40 5.74 -10.45 -14.98
CA ALA A 40 5.07 -10.52 -16.27
C ALA A 40 4.85 -9.14 -16.93
N ASP A 41 5.79 -8.21 -16.69
CA ASP A 41 5.72 -6.82 -17.17
C ASP A 41 4.43 -6.06 -16.79
N ALA A 42 3.68 -6.58 -15.81
CA ALA A 42 2.34 -6.09 -15.46
C ALA A 42 2.33 -5.33 -14.13
N PHE A 43 3.02 -5.84 -13.11
CA PHE A 43 3.05 -5.22 -11.79
C PHE A 43 4.28 -5.62 -10.98
N VAL A 44 4.59 -4.82 -9.95
CA VAL A 44 5.71 -5.05 -9.04
C VAL A 44 5.20 -5.65 -7.72
N LEU A 45 5.87 -6.67 -7.20
CA LEU A 45 5.63 -7.20 -5.85
C LEU A 45 6.92 -7.30 -5.02
N THR A 46 6.72 -7.38 -3.71
CA THR A 46 7.76 -7.81 -2.76
C THR A 46 7.99 -9.32 -2.92
N LEU A 47 9.24 -9.71 -3.11
CA LEU A 47 9.65 -11.11 -3.12
C LEU A 47 10.06 -11.57 -1.71
N THR A 48 9.58 -12.76 -1.35
CA THR A 48 9.92 -13.43 -0.09
C THR A 48 10.36 -14.86 -0.38
N ALA A 49 11.45 -15.30 0.25
CA ALA A 49 11.93 -16.68 0.12
C ALA A 49 11.01 -17.65 0.88
N HIS A 50 10.81 -18.84 0.31
CA HIS A 50 10.13 -19.94 0.98
C HIS A 50 10.64 -21.28 0.47
N ASP A 51 11.01 -22.20 1.36
CA ASP A 51 11.68 -23.46 1.01
C ASP A 51 10.79 -24.42 0.19
N ALA A 52 9.47 -24.33 0.36
CA ALA A 52 8.51 -25.09 -0.44
C ALA A 52 8.41 -24.64 -1.92
N ILE A 53 9.06 -23.53 -2.32
CA ILE A 53 9.07 -23.06 -3.71
C ILE A 53 10.36 -23.56 -4.40
N PRO A 54 10.26 -24.41 -5.44
CA PRO A 54 11.41 -24.86 -6.19
C PRO A 54 12.13 -23.72 -6.93
N ASN A 55 13.42 -23.89 -7.19
CA ASN A 55 14.20 -22.97 -8.02
C ASN A 55 13.55 -22.80 -9.41
N GLY A 56 13.53 -21.57 -9.91
CA GLY A 56 12.92 -21.20 -11.18
C GLY A 56 11.40 -21.05 -11.14
N GLN A 57 10.75 -21.25 -9.99
CA GLN A 57 9.30 -21.08 -9.82
C GLN A 57 8.95 -19.83 -9.01
N LEU A 58 7.78 -19.26 -9.31
CA LEU A 58 7.24 -18.09 -8.62
C LEU A 58 5.83 -18.38 -8.08
N GLY A 59 5.71 -18.47 -6.77
CA GLY A 59 4.45 -18.64 -6.06
C GLY A 59 3.64 -17.34 -6.04
N LEU A 60 2.49 -17.36 -6.72
CA LEU A 60 1.51 -16.28 -6.74
C LEU A 60 0.18 -16.76 -6.16
N ASN A 61 -0.60 -15.85 -5.59
CA ASN A 61 -1.97 -16.15 -5.17
C ASN A 61 -2.95 -16.01 -6.36
N ALA A 62 -4.20 -16.46 -6.18
CA ALA A 62 -5.20 -16.42 -7.24
C ALA A 62 -5.52 -15.00 -7.74
N ILE A 63 -5.45 -13.99 -6.86
CA ILE A 63 -5.75 -12.59 -7.20
C ILE A 63 -4.64 -11.98 -8.06
N GLN A 64 -3.38 -12.18 -7.68
CA GLN A 64 -2.19 -11.75 -8.41
C GLN A 64 -2.15 -12.39 -9.80
N ARG A 65 -2.41 -13.70 -9.89
CA ARG A 65 -2.50 -14.40 -11.18
C ARG A 65 -3.64 -13.85 -12.04
N ARG A 66 -4.83 -13.62 -11.46
CA ARG A 66 -5.96 -13.04 -12.19
C ARG A 66 -5.63 -11.67 -12.76
N TYR A 67 -4.93 -10.82 -11.99
CA TYR A 67 -4.54 -9.49 -12.44
C TYR A 67 -3.57 -9.53 -13.63
N ALA A 68 -2.54 -10.39 -13.60
CA ALA A 68 -1.64 -10.59 -14.74
C ALA A 68 -2.16 -11.55 -15.82
N LYS A 69 -3.40 -12.05 -15.71
CA LYS A 69 -3.99 -13.05 -16.62
C LYS A 69 -3.14 -14.33 -16.77
N LEU A 70 -2.60 -14.81 -15.66
CA LEU A 70 -1.72 -15.97 -15.59
C LEU A 70 -2.42 -17.21 -15.03
N SER A 71 -1.92 -18.38 -15.43
CA SER A 71 -2.27 -19.69 -14.89
C SER A 71 -1.05 -20.38 -14.27
N THR A 72 -1.30 -21.39 -13.43
CA THR A 72 -0.23 -22.23 -12.88
C THR A 72 0.45 -22.98 -14.02
N GLY A 73 1.78 -22.96 -14.04
CA GLY A 73 2.59 -23.56 -15.10
C GLY A 73 3.05 -22.57 -16.16
N ASP A 74 2.44 -21.39 -16.27
CA ASP A 74 2.83 -20.38 -17.25
C ASP A 74 4.28 -19.92 -17.03
N ALA A 75 5.04 -19.82 -18.12
CA ALA A 75 6.38 -19.24 -18.10
C ALA A 75 6.27 -17.72 -18.29
N ILE A 76 6.83 -16.96 -17.34
CA ILE A 76 6.75 -15.50 -17.31
C ILE A 76 8.11 -14.82 -17.16
N SER A 77 8.20 -13.57 -17.61
CA SER A 77 9.30 -12.66 -17.28
C SER A 77 9.22 -12.26 -15.80
N VAL A 78 10.35 -12.31 -15.10
CA VAL A 78 10.48 -11.79 -13.74
C VAL A 78 11.82 -11.09 -13.67
N SER A 79 11.81 -9.78 -13.47
CA SER A 79 13.02 -8.95 -13.46
C SER A 79 13.12 -8.15 -12.17
N ARG A 80 14.33 -7.95 -11.68
CA ARG A 80 14.60 -7.11 -10.52
C ARG A 80 14.09 -5.69 -10.76
N PHE A 81 13.30 -5.20 -9.82
CA PHE A 81 12.82 -3.84 -9.79
C PHE A 81 13.56 -3.06 -8.70
N VAL A 82 14.12 -1.91 -9.05
CA VAL A 82 14.76 -1.00 -8.11
C VAL A 82 14.01 0.33 -8.19
N PRO A 83 13.30 0.74 -7.11
CA PRO A 83 12.68 2.05 -7.05
C PRO A 83 13.72 3.16 -7.24
N THR A 84 13.34 4.25 -7.90
CA THR A 84 14.21 5.43 -8.03
C THR A 84 14.38 6.14 -6.68
N GLU A 85 15.48 6.89 -6.52
CA GLU A 85 15.90 7.50 -5.24
C GLU A 85 14.87 8.45 -4.61
N ASN A 86 13.82 8.85 -5.34
CA ASN A 86 12.76 9.77 -4.90
C ASN A 86 11.36 9.13 -4.89
N PHE A 87 11.27 7.80 -4.70
CA PHE A 87 9.99 7.11 -4.69
C PHE A 87 9.26 7.26 -3.33
N ASN A 88 8.62 8.41 -3.13
CA ASN A 88 7.79 8.69 -1.96
C ASN A 88 6.30 8.54 -2.31
N LEU A 89 5.68 7.48 -1.80
CA LEU A 89 4.24 7.30 -1.76
C LEU A 89 3.62 8.28 -0.75
N ALA A 90 3.02 9.35 -1.24
CA ALA A 90 2.40 10.40 -0.43
C ALA A 90 0.98 10.05 0.06
N LEU A 91 0.21 9.32 -0.76
CA LEU A 91 -1.16 8.90 -0.45
C LEU A 91 -1.47 7.58 -1.16
N LEU A 92 -2.09 6.64 -0.43
CA LEU A 92 -2.61 5.39 -0.97
C LEU A 92 -4.11 5.32 -0.69
N THR A 93 -4.93 5.44 -1.74
CA THR A 93 -6.37 5.20 -1.68
C THR A 93 -6.62 3.73 -2.02
N LEU A 94 -7.33 3.02 -1.13
CA LEU A 94 -7.66 1.61 -1.30
C LEU A 94 -9.17 1.44 -1.39
N ASP A 95 -9.63 0.94 -2.54
CA ASP A 95 -11.00 0.46 -2.68
C ASP A 95 -11.07 -0.99 -2.19
N LEU A 96 -11.94 -1.24 -1.21
CA LEU A 96 -12.06 -2.53 -0.56
C LEU A 96 -13.37 -3.20 -0.98
N GLU A 97 -13.26 -4.42 -1.49
CA GLU A 97 -14.39 -5.25 -1.86
C GLU A 97 -14.27 -6.63 -1.20
N PHE A 98 -15.41 -7.21 -0.80
CA PHE A 98 -15.45 -8.57 -0.28
C PHE A 98 -15.13 -9.58 -1.40
N VAL A 99 -14.08 -10.38 -1.20
CA VAL A 99 -13.68 -11.44 -2.16
C VAL A 99 -14.75 -12.53 -2.30
N LYS A 100 -15.56 -12.75 -1.26
CA LYS A 100 -16.78 -13.57 -1.31
C LYS A 100 -17.92 -12.80 -0.65
N LYS A 101 -19.04 -12.67 -1.35
CA LYS A 101 -20.26 -12.07 -0.81
C LYS A 101 -20.81 -13.03 0.26
N GLY A 102 -20.68 -12.66 1.53
CA GLY A 102 -21.31 -13.39 2.64
C GLY A 102 -22.83 -13.25 2.55
N THR A 103 -23.56 -14.17 3.20
CA THR A 103 -25.02 -14.10 3.35
C THR A 103 -25.47 -13.13 4.44
N LYS A 104 -24.54 -12.60 5.25
CA LYS A 104 -24.82 -11.65 6.34
C LYS A 104 -24.23 -10.28 6.00
N GLU A 105 -24.95 -9.22 6.37
CA GLU A 105 -24.39 -7.88 6.47
C GLU A 105 -23.33 -7.89 7.58
N GLU A 106 -22.06 -7.77 7.20
CA GLU A 106 -20.96 -7.54 8.13
C GLU A 106 -20.62 -6.05 8.15
N GLN A 107 -20.74 -5.43 9.32
CA GLN A 107 -20.18 -4.11 9.56
C GLN A 107 -18.71 -4.26 9.92
N VAL A 108 -17.84 -3.55 9.19
CA VAL A 108 -16.40 -3.57 9.42
C VAL A 108 -15.98 -2.25 10.04
N ASP A 109 -15.33 -2.30 11.20
CA ASP A 109 -14.72 -1.13 11.83
C ASP A 109 -13.56 -0.61 10.96
N ALA A 110 -13.72 0.60 10.43
CA ALA A 110 -12.75 1.25 9.57
C ALA A 110 -11.37 1.46 10.25
N VAL A 111 -11.34 1.72 11.56
CA VAL A 111 -10.10 1.90 12.33
C VAL A 111 -9.39 0.57 12.51
N SER A 112 -10.13 -0.47 12.88
CA SER A 112 -9.60 -1.84 12.98
C SER A 112 -9.05 -2.33 11.64
N LEU A 113 -9.79 -2.09 10.55
CA LEU A 113 -9.40 -2.43 9.20
C LEU A 113 -8.13 -1.69 8.76
N ALA A 114 -8.06 -0.39 9.01
CA ALA A 114 -6.87 0.42 8.72
C ALA A 114 -5.63 -0.09 9.49
N ASN A 115 -5.79 -0.46 10.76
CA ASN A 115 -4.71 -1.03 11.57
C ASN A 115 -4.27 -2.40 11.05
N GLN A 116 -5.21 -3.25 10.60
CA GLN A 116 -4.88 -4.54 9.99
C GLN A 116 -4.13 -4.35 8.67
N VAL A 117 -4.58 -3.44 7.80
CA VAL A 117 -3.87 -3.10 6.56
C VAL A 117 -2.45 -2.62 6.90
N ARG A 118 -2.30 -1.63 7.78
CA ARG A 118 -0.97 -1.15 8.20
C ARG A 118 -0.06 -2.28 8.68
N LYS A 119 -0.55 -3.12 9.60
CA LYS A 119 0.22 -4.26 10.13
C LYS A 119 0.57 -5.27 9.04
N ARG A 120 -0.34 -5.56 8.12
CA ARG A 120 -0.17 -6.58 7.09
C ARG A 120 0.83 -6.18 6.01
N PHE A 121 0.87 -4.89 5.68
CA PHE A 121 1.70 -4.32 4.63
C PHE A 121 2.98 -3.63 5.16
N ALA A 122 3.16 -3.54 6.49
CA ALA A 122 4.31 -2.91 7.16
C ALA A 122 5.69 -3.33 6.64
N ASN A 123 5.82 -4.58 6.18
CA ASN A 123 7.08 -5.15 5.69
C ASN A 123 7.18 -5.19 4.15
N GLN A 124 6.33 -4.45 3.45
CA GLN A 124 6.38 -4.31 1.99
C GLN A 124 6.76 -2.90 1.57
N PHE A 125 6.53 -1.93 2.47
CA PHE A 125 6.81 -0.52 2.28
C PHE A 125 7.49 0.02 3.52
N ASN A 126 8.47 0.90 3.35
CA ASN A 126 9.02 1.66 4.48
C ASN A 126 8.10 2.84 4.78
N PHE A 127 7.10 2.64 5.64
CA PHE A 127 6.16 3.69 6.03
C PHE A 127 6.86 4.93 6.63
N GLU A 128 8.02 4.77 7.26
CA GLU A 128 8.79 5.91 7.81
C GLU A 128 9.46 6.74 6.71
N SER A 129 10.06 6.11 5.68
CA SER A 129 10.63 6.85 4.53
C SER A 129 9.57 7.36 3.56
N LEU A 130 8.34 6.84 3.64
CA LEU A 130 7.16 7.34 2.92
C LEU A 130 6.52 8.57 3.59
N GLY A 131 7.14 9.10 4.66
CA GLY A 131 6.64 10.28 5.36
C GLY A 131 5.49 9.99 6.34
N ILE A 132 5.24 8.72 6.67
CA ILE A 132 4.24 8.29 7.67
C ILE A 132 4.90 8.08 9.07
N GLY A 133 6.18 8.48 9.23
CA GLY A 133 6.87 8.50 10.52
C GLY A 133 7.05 9.91 11.08
N GLY A 134 6.55 10.15 12.31
CA GLY A 134 7.10 11.16 13.23
C GLY A 134 6.27 12.42 13.51
N LEU A 135 5.40 12.89 12.60
CA LEU A 135 4.55 14.07 12.82
C LEU A 135 3.18 13.87 12.13
N SER A 136 2.03 13.86 12.79
CA SER A 136 1.64 13.72 14.19
C SER A 136 0.23 13.11 14.13
N ALA A 137 -0.15 12.23 15.05
CA ALA A 137 -1.51 11.67 15.07
C ALA A 137 -2.57 12.79 15.02
N GLU A 138 -2.27 13.91 15.67
CA GLU A 138 -3.04 15.16 15.66
C GLU A 138 -3.07 15.82 14.27
N PHE A 139 -1.96 15.89 13.53
CA PHE A 139 -1.92 16.43 12.16
C PHE A 139 -2.67 15.53 11.18
N SER A 140 -2.52 14.22 11.28
CA SER A 140 -3.31 13.27 10.47
C SER A 140 -4.80 13.41 10.77
N ASP A 141 -5.19 13.62 12.03
CA ASP A 141 -6.58 13.86 12.40
C ASP A 141 -7.09 15.23 11.93
N ILE A 142 -6.29 16.29 12.03
CA ILE A 142 -6.62 17.63 11.50
C ILE A 142 -6.79 17.59 9.99
N PHE A 143 -5.86 16.95 9.28
CA PHE A 143 -5.90 16.81 7.82
C PHE A 143 -7.10 15.96 7.40
N ARG A 144 -7.29 14.80 8.03
CA ARG A 144 -8.47 13.95 7.78
C ARG A 144 -9.77 14.70 8.02
N ARG A 145 -9.90 15.44 9.11
CA ARG A 145 -11.14 16.21 9.43
C ARG A 145 -11.35 17.39 8.49
N ALA A 146 -10.29 18.10 8.12
CA ALA A 146 -10.39 19.27 7.24
C ALA A 146 -10.68 18.88 5.78
N PHE A 147 -10.12 17.78 5.31
CA PHE A 147 -10.17 17.39 3.90
C PHE A 147 -11.15 16.25 3.60
N ALA A 148 -11.62 15.46 4.58
CA ALA A 148 -12.61 14.39 4.36
C ALA A 148 -13.86 14.90 3.62
N SER A 149 -14.35 16.10 3.99
CA SER A 149 -15.52 16.70 3.34
C SER A 149 -15.33 17.01 1.85
N ARG A 150 -14.09 17.05 1.33
CA ARG A 150 -13.78 17.34 -0.07
C ARG A 150 -13.34 16.11 -0.86
N VAL A 151 -13.02 15.02 -0.17
CA VAL A 151 -12.68 13.71 -0.78
C VAL A 151 -13.94 12.91 -1.10
N PHE A 152 -15.05 13.13 -0.38
CA PHE A 152 -16.31 12.43 -0.64
C PHE A 152 -17.19 13.16 -1.67
N PRO A 153 -17.96 12.41 -2.51
CA PRO A 153 -18.88 13.00 -3.47
C PRO A 153 -19.92 13.93 -2.81
N PRO A 154 -20.35 15.03 -3.47
CA PRO A 154 -21.22 16.06 -2.88
C PRO A 154 -22.57 15.53 -2.36
N HIS A 155 -23.10 14.47 -2.99
CA HIS A 155 -24.35 13.84 -2.59
C HIS A 155 -24.23 13.03 -1.29
N VAL A 156 -23.02 12.59 -0.93
CA VAL A 156 -22.72 11.87 0.31
C VAL A 156 -22.53 12.86 1.46
N THR A 157 -21.80 13.95 1.22
CA THR A 157 -21.54 14.99 2.23
C THR A 157 -22.81 15.72 2.66
N SER A 158 -23.73 15.98 1.71
CA SER A 158 -25.03 16.59 1.99
C SER A 158 -25.95 15.69 2.81
N LYS A 159 -25.88 14.35 2.65
CA LYS A 159 -26.68 13.39 3.43
C LYS A 159 -26.10 13.18 4.84
N LEU A 160 -24.79 13.29 5.00
CA LEU A 160 -24.10 13.12 6.28
C LEU A 160 -24.04 14.41 7.12
N GLY A 161 -24.52 15.55 6.61
CA GLY A 161 -24.55 16.82 7.33
C GLY A 161 -23.16 17.39 7.65
N ILE A 162 -22.13 16.98 6.90
CA ILE A 162 -20.73 17.35 7.17
C ILE A 162 -20.50 18.80 6.75
N LYS A 163 -20.17 19.68 7.72
CA LYS A 163 -19.79 21.08 7.44
C LYS A 163 -18.33 21.15 6.99
N HIS A 164 -18.08 21.86 5.89
CA HIS A 164 -16.73 22.09 5.40
C HIS A 164 -15.92 22.96 6.36
N VAL A 165 -14.70 22.52 6.67
CA VAL A 165 -13.71 23.35 7.37
C VAL A 165 -13.25 24.44 6.39
N LYS A 166 -13.32 25.70 6.83
CA LYS A 166 -12.97 26.87 6.01
C LYS A 166 -11.50 27.26 6.13
N GLU A 167 -10.91 27.10 7.30
CA GLU A 167 -9.54 27.54 7.59
C GLU A 167 -8.92 26.68 8.71
N ILE A 168 -7.61 26.49 8.66
CA ILE A 168 -6.81 25.78 9.67
C ILE A 168 -5.66 26.69 10.10
N LEU A 169 -5.56 26.96 11.40
CA LEU A 169 -4.46 27.73 11.99
C LEU A 169 -3.52 26.79 12.76
N LEU A 170 -2.22 26.81 12.44
CA LEU A 170 -1.19 26.03 13.14
C LEU A 170 -0.31 26.98 13.98
N HIS A 171 -0.26 26.80 15.31
CA HIS A 171 0.53 27.64 16.23
C HIS A 171 1.45 26.82 17.15
N GLY A 172 2.45 27.47 17.76
CA GLY A 172 3.34 26.87 18.78
C GLY A 172 4.81 27.33 18.70
N PRO A 173 5.70 26.76 19.54
CA PRO A 173 7.07 27.27 19.74
C PRO A 173 7.94 27.20 18.47
N PRO A 174 8.92 28.11 18.31
CA PRO A 174 9.86 28.06 17.18
C PRO A 174 10.62 26.72 17.16
N GLY A 175 10.86 26.17 15.96
CA GLY A 175 11.53 24.87 15.77
C GLY A 175 10.61 23.65 15.68
N THR A 176 9.28 23.81 15.74
CA THR A 176 8.31 22.69 15.66
C THR A 176 7.83 22.38 14.24
N GLU A 177 8.67 22.58 13.22
CA GLU A 177 8.46 22.18 11.81
C GLU A 177 7.12 22.61 11.14
N LYS A 178 6.37 23.57 11.70
CA LYS A 178 5.05 24.01 11.20
C LYS A 178 5.07 24.44 9.74
N THR A 179 6.15 25.11 9.34
CA THR A 179 6.36 25.58 7.97
C THR A 179 6.56 24.42 6.99
N LEU A 180 7.26 23.36 7.41
CA LEU A 180 7.42 22.13 6.63
C LEU A 180 6.08 21.39 6.49
N LEU A 181 5.28 21.37 7.56
CA LEU A 181 3.93 20.79 7.54
C LEU A 181 2.97 21.54 6.60
N MET A 182 2.97 22.88 6.62
CA MET A 182 2.16 23.69 5.69
C MET A 182 2.57 23.45 4.23
N SER A 183 3.86 23.35 3.94
CA SER A 183 4.36 23.07 2.60
C SER A 183 3.88 21.70 2.08
N LYS A 184 3.98 20.65 2.90
CA LYS A 184 3.48 19.31 2.54
C LYS A 184 1.95 19.28 2.39
N ALA A 185 1.22 20.00 3.23
CA ALA A 185 -0.23 20.12 3.14
C ALA A 185 -0.69 20.78 1.83
N ALA A 186 0.01 21.83 1.40
CA ALA A 186 -0.25 22.51 0.13
C ALA A 186 0.00 21.60 -1.08
N ALA A 187 1.10 20.84 -1.08
CA ALA A 187 1.38 19.89 -2.16
C ALA A 187 0.31 18.79 -2.28
N SER A 188 -0.22 18.30 -1.15
CA SER A 188 -1.35 17.35 -1.14
C SER A 188 -2.67 17.96 -1.60
N TRP A 189 -2.87 19.28 -1.44
CA TRP A 189 -4.08 19.98 -1.89
C TRP A 189 -4.18 20.06 -3.41
N ASP A 190 -3.06 20.33 -4.09
CA ASP A 190 -3.02 20.41 -5.56
C ASP A 190 -3.36 19.05 -6.21
N LEU A 191 -3.02 17.95 -5.55
CA LEU A 191 -3.34 16.58 -6.00
C LEU A 191 -4.82 16.19 -5.86
N ILE A 192 -5.57 16.85 -4.98
CA ILE A 192 -6.98 16.51 -4.67
C ILE A 192 -7.96 17.50 -5.33
N SER A 193 -7.46 18.65 -5.80
CA SER A 193 -8.27 19.71 -6.41
C SER A 193 -8.29 19.71 -7.95
N THR A 194 -7.68 18.70 -8.58
CA THR A 194 -7.75 18.44 -10.04
C THR A 194 -8.78 17.36 -10.34
#